data_AF-A0A972PLI8-F1
#
_entry.id   AF-A0A972PLI8-F1
#
_cell.length_a   1.000
_cell.length_b   1.000
_cell.length_c   1.000
_cell.angle_alpha   90.00
_cell.angle_beta   90.00
_cell.angle_gamma   90.00
#
_symmetry.space_group_name_H-M   'P 1'
#
loop_
_entity.id
_entity.type
_entity.pdbx_description
1 polymer ?
#
loop_
_entity_poly.entity_id
_entity_poly.type
_entity_poly.pdbx_seq_one_letter_code
_entity_poly.pdbx_strand_id
1 'polypeptide(L)'
;MFAQSIQYLLAYFRYPSLYGIGIALAFAVLWLLLYRPPLFRKPAAWLALAGGALTGMLATAFILGPLNGLFSVEQYIKDGQTGRLLLGGLLLVIAGGAIQESAKLLPVWLIWKRSGKALEPRMGLLLGAAAGVGFGLLEAQWVHNLLFATGWNWDVFPTEYMSALITFWERLAMIGLHAGLSALAGWGMAKGKCWQYFTAAAGLHALAGFLSYLLAGGVISVLLMELALTVLVLVLTVVMVSVRGEK
;
A
#
# COMPACT_ATOMS: atom_id res chain seq x y z
N MET A 1 16.79 -17.24 -4.90
CA MET A 1 16.42 -15.84 -4.59
C MET A 1 16.06 -15.06 -5.86
N PHE A 2 16.97 -14.87 -6.83
CA PHE A 2 16.66 -14.07 -8.04
C PHE A 2 15.45 -14.60 -8.85
N ALA A 3 15.39 -15.91 -9.12
CA ALA A 3 14.24 -16.50 -9.82
C ALA A 3 12.91 -16.28 -9.08
N GLN A 4 12.92 -16.32 -7.75
CA GLN A 4 11.74 -16.04 -6.92
C GLN A 4 11.32 -14.57 -7.03
N SER A 5 12.26 -13.62 -7.05
CA SER A 5 11.95 -12.21 -7.30
C SER A 5 11.31 -11.97 -8.66
N ILE A 6 11.79 -12.68 -9.70
CA ILE A 6 11.16 -12.62 -11.03
C ILE A 6 9.71 -13.15 -10.96
N GLN A 7 9.44 -14.23 -10.22
CA GLN A 7 8.08 -14.73 -10.04
C GLN A 7 7.18 -13.70 -9.33
N TYR A 8 7.66 -13.06 -8.27
CA TYR A 8 6.91 -11.99 -7.60
C TYR A 8 6.65 -10.79 -8.52
N LEU A 9 7.62 -10.40 -9.35
CA LEU A 9 7.43 -9.33 -10.33
C LEU A 9 6.36 -9.72 -11.37
N LEU A 10 6.44 -10.94 -11.91
CA LEU A 10 5.50 -11.43 -12.90
C LEU A 10 4.09 -11.63 -12.33
N ALA A 11 3.96 -11.85 -11.02
CA ALA A 11 2.67 -12.01 -10.36
C ALA A 11 1.73 -10.81 -10.58
N TYR A 12 2.28 -9.58 -10.59
CA TYR A 12 1.52 -8.34 -10.84
C TYR A 12 0.86 -8.27 -12.23
N PHE A 13 1.33 -9.09 -13.17
CA PHE A 13 0.88 -9.11 -14.56
C PHE A 13 0.20 -10.43 -14.93
N ARG A 14 0.06 -11.34 -13.96
CA ARG A 14 -0.56 -12.64 -14.18
C ARG A 14 -2.08 -12.51 -14.16
N TYR A 15 -2.75 -13.25 -15.04
CA TYR A 15 -4.21 -13.31 -15.15
C TYR A 15 -4.89 -11.94 -15.35
N PRO A 16 -4.47 -11.15 -16.35
CA PRO A 16 -5.03 -9.82 -16.54
C PRO A 16 -6.55 -9.88 -16.74
N SER A 17 -7.30 -9.16 -15.89
CA SER A 17 -8.76 -9.06 -15.95
C SER A 17 -9.16 -7.62 -16.23
N LEU A 18 -9.99 -7.41 -17.27
CA LEU A 18 -10.57 -6.08 -17.55
C LEU A 18 -11.36 -5.56 -16.35
N TYR A 19 -12.10 -6.44 -15.67
CA TYR A 19 -12.85 -6.09 -14.46
C TYR A 19 -11.92 -5.77 -13.29
N GLY A 20 -10.89 -6.59 -13.06
CA GLY A 20 -9.96 -6.39 -11.95
C GLY A 20 -9.18 -5.08 -12.05
N ILE A 21 -8.67 -4.80 -13.26
CA ILE A 21 -7.97 -3.55 -13.58
C ILE A 21 -8.96 -2.36 -13.51
N GLY A 22 -10.14 -2.49 -14.09
CA GLY A 22 -11.16 -1.44 -14.11
C GLY A 22 -11.61 -1.00 -12.72
N ILE A 23 -11.87 -1.95 -11.82
CA ILE A 23 -12.24 -1.67 -10.43
C ILE A 23 -11.10 -0.99 -9.68
N ALA A 24 -9.87 -1.49 -9.81
CA ALA A 24 -8.70 -0.89 -9.17
C ALA A 24 -8.48 0.57 -9.63
N LEU A 25 -8.67 0.85 -10.93
CA LEU A 25 -8.63 2.20 -11.47
C LEU A 25 -9.72 3.10 -10.88
N ALA A 26 -10.97 2.60 -10.78
CA ALA A 26 -12.06 3.36 -10.17
C ALA A 26 -11.76 3.72 -8.71
N PHE A 27 -11.23 2.78 -7.93
CA PHE A 27 -10.81 3.04 -6.55
C PHE A 27 -9.66 4.06 -6.48
N ALA A 28 -8.65 3.94 -7.34
CA ALA A 28 -7.56 4.92 -7.40
C ALA A 28 -8.07 6.32 -7.75
N VAL A 29 -8.99 6.44 -8.71
CA VAL A 29 -9.61 7.72 -9.08
C VAL A 29 -10.36 8.32 -7.90
N LEU A 30 -11.11 7.53 -7.12
CA LEU A 30 -11.81 8.01 -5.92
C LEU A 30 -10.83 8.69 -4.94
N TRP A 31 -9.70 8.04 -4.64
CA TRP A 31 -8.69 8.61 -3.75
C TRP A 31 -7.97 9.82 -4.34
N LEU A 32 -7.70 9.83 -5.65
CA LEU A 32 -7.14 11.00 -6.34
C LEU A 32 -8.09 12.18 -6.31
N LEU A 33 -9.40 11.97 -6.45
CA LEU A 33 -10.42 13.03 -6.37
C LEU A 33 -10.53 13.62 -4.96
N LEU A 34 -10.24 12.82 -3.94
CA LEU A 34 -10.24 13.27 -2.54
C LEU A 34 -9.03 14.16 -2.24
N TYR A 35 -7.82 13.67 -2.54
CA TYR A 35 -6.58 14.42 -2.29
C TYR A 35 -6.38 15.59 -3.26
N ARG A 36 -6.79 15.43 -4.52
CA ARG A 36 -6.67 16.39 -5.63
C ARG A 36 -5.21 16.76 -5.97
N PRO A 37 -4.31 15.79 -6.21
CA PRO A 37 -2.97 16.12 -6.69
C PRO A 37 -3.04 16.81 -8.06
N PRO A 38 -2.12 17.74 -8.37
CA PRO A 38 -2.19 18.57 -9.58
C PRO A 38 -1.70 17.83 -10.84
N LEU A 39 -2.22 16.63 -11.14
CA LEU A 39 -1.78 15.76 -12.24
C LEU A 39 -1.76 16.46 -13.60
N PHE A 40 -2.78 17.26 -13.91
CA PHE A 40 -2.88 17.96 -15.19
C PHE A 40 -2.14 19.31 -15.24
N ARG A 41 -1.57 19.76 -14.12
CA ARG A 41 -0.88 21.06 -14.01
C ARG A 41 0.61 20.93 -13.71
N LYS A 42 1.04 19.80 -13.14
CA LYS A 42 2.41 19.56 -12.69
C LYS A 42 2.85 18.14 -13.09
N PRO A 43 3.75 17.99 -14.08
CA PRO A 43 4.30 16.69 -14.47
C PRO A 43 4.94 15.92 -13.31
N ALA A 44 5.45 16.62 -12.30
CA ALA A 44 5.97 16.03 -11.07
C ALA A 44 4.96 15.11 -10.36
N ALA A 45 3.66 15.40 -10.45
CA ALA A 45 2.63 14.56 -9.83
C ALA A 45 2.46 13.22 -10.59
N TRP A 46 2.64 13.21 -11.92
CA TRP A 46 2.70 11.96 -12.69
C TRP A 46 3.94 11.16 -12.38
N LEU A 47 5.09 11.82 -12.22
CA LEU A 47 6.32 11.16 -11.80
C LEU A 47 6.16 10.53 -10.41
N ALA A 48 5.48 11.21 -9.48
CA ALA A 48 5.17 10.64 -8.18
C ALA A 48 4.25 9.41 -8.30
N LEU A 49 3.13 9.54 -9.04
CA LEU A 49 2.16 8.47 -9.25
C LEU A 49 2.79 7.21 -9.89
N ALA A 50 3.33 7.36 -11.10
CA ALA A 50 3.91 6.23 -11.84
C ALA A 50 5.21 5.73 -11.21
N GLY A 51 6.02 6.65 -10.68
CA GLY A 51 7.25 6.30 -9.97
C GLY A 51 6.95 5.47 -8.73
N GLY A 52 5.98 5.89 -7.91
CA GLY A 52 5.63 5.19 -6.67
C GLY A 52 5.08 3.80 -6.93
N ALA A 53 4.27 3.66 -7.99
CA ALA A 53 3.81 2.38 -8.50
C ALA A 53 4.98 1.44 -8.84
N LEU A 54 5.89 1.91 -9.71
CA LEU A 54 7.01 1.11 -10.18
C LEU A 54 7.97 0.75 -9.05
N THR A 55 8.41 1.73 -8.26
CA THR A 55 9.39 1.51 -7.20
C THR A 55 8.84 0.64 -6.08
N GLY A 56 7.57 0.85 -5.68
CA GLY A 56 6.92 0.00 -4.70
C GLY A 56 6.77 -1.45 -5.16
N MET A 57 6.36 -1.67 -6.42
CA MET A 57 6.29 -3.01 -7.02
C MET A 57 7.66 -3.69 -7.04
N LEU A 58 8.71 -2.98 -7.47
CA LEU A 58 10.07 -3.49 -7.50
C LEU A 58 10.59 -3.83 -6.09
N ALA A 59 10.34 -2.98 -5.09
CA ALA A 59 10.72 -3.27 -3.72
C ALA A 59 9.98 -4.49 -3.16
N THR A 60 8.71 -4.66 -3.51
CA THR A 60 7.93 -5.84 -3.12
C THR A 60 8.52 -7.11 -3.75
N ALA A 61 8.81 -7.08 -5.06
CA ALA A 61 9.32 -8.25 -5.78
C ALA A 61 10.78 -8.61 -5.44
N PHE A 62 11.67 -7.62 -5.33
CA PHE A 62 13.10 -7.84 -5.22
C PHE A 62 13.65 -7.73 -3.80
N ILE A 63 12.88 -7.20 -2.85
CA ILE A 63 13.31 -7.07 -1.45
C ILE A 63 12.39 -7.89 -0.55
N LEU A 64 11.09 -7.58 -0.53
CA LEU A 64 10.16 -8.24 0.39
C LEU A 64 9.90 -9.70 0.06
N GLY A 65 9.74 -10.05 -1.22
CA GLY A 65 9.56 -11.42 -1.65
C GLY A 65 10.68 -12.36 -1.17
N PRO A 66 11.96 -12.03 -1.44
CA PRO A 66 13.10 -12.77 -0.91
C PRO A 66 13.17 -12.80 0.63
N LEU A 67 12.88 -11.68 1.32
CA LEU A 67 12.87 -11.65 2.78
C LEU A 67 11.80 -12.59 3.37
N ASN A 68 10.60 -12.64 2.79
CA ASN A 68 9.56 -13.61 3.17
C ASN A 68 10.08 -15.06 3.05
N GLY A 69 10.80 -15.37 1.98
CA GLY A 69 11.41 -16.69 1.77
C GLY A 69 12.51 -17.01 2.79
N LEU A 70 13.39 -16.04 3.10
CA LEU A 70 14.48 -16.22 4.08
C LEU A 70 13.95 -16.45 5.49
N PHE A 71 12.93 -15.71 5.90
CA PHE A 71 12.31 -15.89 7.21
C PHE A 71 11.35 -17.09 7.28
N SER A 72 11.20 -17.86 6.18
CA SER A 72 10.38 -19.08 6.12
C SER A 72 8.98 -18.90 6.71
N VAL A 73 8.42 -17.68 6.64
CA VAL A 73 7.17 -17.33 7.33
C VAL A 73 6.04 -18.26 6.88
N GLU A 74 5.95 -18.52 5.57
CA GLU A 74 4.99 -19.46 5.00
C GLU A 74 5.14 -20.89 5.54
N GLN A 75 6.37 -21.35 5.74
CA GLN A 75 6.64 -22.68 6.25
C GLN A 75 6.27 -22.79 7.72
N TYR A 76 6.59 -21.76 8.51
CA TYR A 76 6.23 -21.79 9.92
C TYR A 76 4.71 -21.67 10.14
N ILE A 77 3.98 -20.96 9.26
CA ILE A 77 2.50 -20.94 9.26
C ILE A 77 1.96 -22.36 9.06
N LYS A 78 2.52 -23.11 8.11
CA LYS A 78 2.13 -24.50 7.84
C LYS A 78 2.46 -25.44 9.00
N ASP A 79 3.58 -25.23 9.66
CA ASP A 79 4.08 -26.12 10.71
C ASP A 79 3.52 -25.82 12.12
N GLY A 80 2.63 -24.82 12.27
CA GLY A 80 2.01 -24.47 13.55
C GLY A 80 2.99 -23.96 14.62
N GLN A 81 4.19 -23.50 14.22
CA GLN A 81 5.24 -23.06 15.16
C GLN A 81 5.07 -21.62 15.61
N THR A 82 4.06 -21.37 16.45
CA THR A 82 3.58 -20.04 16.81
C THR A 82 4.68 -19.12 17.38
N GLY A 83 5.59 -19.61 18.24
CA GLY A 83 6.58 -18.74 18.90
C GLY A 83 7.64 -18.09 17.98
N ARG A 84 8.17 -18.83 17.01
CA ARG A 84 9.20 -18.32 16.06
C ARG A 84 8.57 -17.57 14.89
N LEU A 85 7.34 -17.95 14.52
CA LEU A 85 6.47 -17.16 13.66
C LEU A 85 6.30 -15.73 14.15
N LEU A 86 5.98 -15.56 15.45
CA LEU A 86 5.68 -14.25 16.02
C LEU A 86 6.87 -13.28 15.90
N LEU A 87 8.11 -13.72 16.13
CA LEU A 87 9.27 -12.82 16.03
C LEU A 87 9.66 -12.54 14.58
N GLY A 88 9.80 -13.58 13.75
CA GLY A 88 10.18 -13.42 12.34
C GLY A 88 9.12 -12.66 11.53
N GLY A 89 7.84 -12.99 11.75
CA GLY A 89 6.70 -12.30 11.17
C GLY A 89 6.58 -10.86 11.63
N LEU A 90 6.75 -10.57 12.93
CA LEU A 90 6.72 -9.19 13.43
C LEU A 90 7.86 -8.34 12.86
N LEU A 91 9.08 -8.86 12.82
CA LEU A 91 10.23 -8.17 12.21
C LEU A 91 9.98 -7.90 10.72
N LEU A 92 9.38 -8.87 10.02
CA LEU A 92 9.07 -8.74 8.60
C LEU A 92 7.93 -7.74 8.34
N VAL A 93 6.93 -7.67 9.21
CA VAL A 93 5.87 -6.66 9.15
C VAL A 93 6.44 -5.25 9.33
N ILE A 94 7.32 -5.07 10.33
CA ILE A 94 7.98 -3.79 10.60
C ILE A 94 8.89 -3.40 9.43
N ALA A 95 9.75 -4.31 8.98
CA ALA A 95 10.63 -4.10 7.84
C ALA A 95 9.82 -3.85 6.56
N GLY A 96 8.72 -4.56 6.38
CA GLY A 96 7.76 -4.44 5.29
C GLY A 96 7.25 -3.02 5.14
N GLY A 97 6.69 -2.45 6.20
CA GLY A 97 6.20 -1.08 6.21
C GLY A 97 7.30 -0.08 5.83
N ALA A 98 8.48 -0.17 6.45
CA ALA A 98 9.60 0.73 6.15
C ALA A 98 10.10 0.62 4.70
N ILE A 99 10.22 -0.60 4.17
CA ILE A 99 10.69 -0.86 2.79
C ILE A 99 9.66 -0.32 1.78
N GLN A 100 8.37 -0.63 1.95
CA GLN A 100 7.34 -0.16 1.04
C GLN A 100 7.22 1.38 1.07
N GLU A 101 7.17 1.99 2.25
CA GLU A 101 7.11 3.46 2.34
C GLU A 101 8.34 4.12 1.71
N SER A 102 9.54 3.58 1.95
CA SER A 102 10.77 4.10 1.34
C SER A 102 10.73 4.05 -0.18
N ALA A 103 10.30 2.90 -0.72
CA ALA A 103 10.24 2.68 -2.15
C ALA A 103 9.24 3.62 -2.82
N LYS A 104 8.02 3.70 -2.32
CA LYS A 104 6.96 4.57 -2.87
C LYS A 104 7.36 6.05 -2.87
N LEU A 105 8.04 6.50 -1.82
CA LEU A 105 8.43 7.90 -1.66
C LEU A 105 9.71 8.28 -2.41
N LEU A 106 10.44 7.32 -2.99
CA LEU A 106 11.64 7.59 -3.78
C LEU A 106 11.44 8.68 -4.86
N PRO A 107 10.41 8.63 -5.73
CA PRO A 107 10.16 9.72 -6.69
C PRO A 107 9.87 11.06 -6.01
N VAL A 108 9.14 11.07 -4.89
CA VAL A 108 8.82 12.30 -4.14
C VAL A 108 10.09 12.90 -3.55
N TRP A 109 10.95 12.08 -2.98
CA TRP A 109 12.27 12.49 -2.47
C TRP A 109 13.16 13.05 -3.59
N LEU A 110 13.15 12.44 -4.77
CA LEU A 110 13.89 12.95 -5.93
C LEU A 110 13.38 14.32 -6.37
N ILE A 111 12.05 14.51 -6.43
CA ILE A 111 11.44 15.80 -6.74
C ILE A 111 11.83 16.85 -5.69
N TRP A 112 11.69 16.51 -4.40
CA TRP A 112 12.07 17.39 -3.28
C TRP A 112 13.55 17.79 -3.35
N LYS A 113 14.44 16.82 -3.55
CA LYS A 113 15.89 17.06 -3.67
C LYS A 113 16.21 17.95 -4.88
N ARG A 114 15.60 17.70 -6.05
CA ARG A 114 15.79 18.52 -7.25
C ARG A 114 15.23 19.93 -7.12
N SER A 115 14.21 20.13 -6.29
CA SER A 115 13.67 21.46 -5.97
C SER A 115 14.51 22.25 -4.96
N GLY A 116 15.72 21.78 -4.62
CA GLY A 116 16.55 22.43 -3.58
C GLY A 116 15.97 22.26 -2.18
N LYS A 117 15.20 21.20 -1.95
CA LYS A 117 14.47 20.93 -0.69
C LYS A 117 13.41 21.97 -0.33
N ALA A 118 12.92 22.73 -1.30
CA ALA A 118 12.02 23.87 -1.10
C ALA A 118 10.56 23.60 -1.53
N LEU A 119 10.06 22.37 -1.35
CA LEU A 119 8.64 22.09 -1.59
C LEU A 119 7.80 22.66 -0.46
N GLU A 120 6.71 23.34 -0.81
CA GLU A 120 5.65 23.66 0.15
C GLU A 120 5.09 22.38 0.78
N PRO A 121 4.71 22.38 2.08
CA PRO A 121 4.12 21.23 2.76
C PRO A 121 2.94 20.63 2.01
N ARG A 122 2.06 21.48 1.48
CA ARG A 122 0.94 21.05 0.62
C ARG A 122 1.41 20.27 -0.61
N MET A 123 2.47 20.71 -1.28
CA MET A 123 2.98 20.02 -2.47
C MET A 123 3.60 18.67 -2.09
N GLY A 124 4.37 18.62 -0.99
CA GLY A 124 4.89 17.37 -0.44
C GLY A 124 3.78 16.36 -0.15
N LEU A 125 2.69 16.81 0.49
CA LEU A 125 1.50 16.01 0.76
C LEU A 125 0.87 15.45 -0.51
N LEU A 126 0.62 16.31 -1.50
CA LEU A 126 -0.07 15.92 -2.73
C LEU A 126 0.77 14.97 -3.60
N LEU A 127 2.09 15.19 -3.67
CA LEU A 127 3.00 14.27 -4.36
C LEU A 127 3.10 12.94 -3.61
N GLY A 128 3.16 12.97 -2.28
CA GLY A 128 3.09 11.79 -1.43
C GLY A 128 1.83 10.97 -1.68
N ALA A 129 0.66 11.62 -1.64
CA ALA A 129 -0.63 10.98 -1.91
C ALA A 129 -0.66 10.33 -3.30
N ALA A 130 -0.19 11.03 -4.34
CA ALA A 130 -0.12 10.50 -5.69
C ALA A 130 0.76 9.24 -5.75
N ALA A 131 1.96 9.26 -5.14
CA ALA A 131 2.83 8.10 -5.10
C ALA A 131 2.20 6.90 -4.37
N GLY A 132 1.53 7.16 -3.25
CA GLY A 132 0.80 6.16 -2.49
C GLY A 132 -0.33 5.52 -3.30
N VAL A 133 -1.16 6.33 -3.98
CA VAL A 133 -2.22 5.82 -4.86
C VAL A 133 -1.64 4.97 -5.99
N GLY A 134 -0.53 5.40 -6.60
CA GLY A 134 0.08 4.67 -7.70
C GLY A 134 0.48 3.25 -7.31
N PHE A 135 1.09 3.08 -6.15
CA PHE A 135 1.40 1.75 -5.64
C PHE A 135 0.17 0.96 -5.22
N GLY A 136 -0.75 1.57 -4.46
CA GLY A 136 -1.98 0.89 -4.06
C GLY A 136 -2.82 0.42 -5.26
N LEU A 137 -2.84 1.18 -6.36
CA LEU A 137 -3.48 0.78 -7.62
C LEU A 137 -2.90 -0.53 -8.16
N LEU A 138 -1.56 -0.66 -8.19
CA LEU A 138 -0.92 -1.89 -8.66
C LEU A 138 -1.16 -3.08 -7.74
N GLU A 139 -1.22 -2.88 -6.43
CA GLU A 139 -1.58 -3.97 -5.52
C GLU A 139 -3.05 -4.37 -5.66
N ALA A 140 -3.96 -3.39 -5.76
CA ALA A 140 -5.37 -3.68 -5.95
C ALA A 140 -5.64 -4.41 -7.26
N GLN A 141 -5.03 -4.00 -8.38
CA GLN A 141 -5.22 -4.69 -9.66
C GLN A 141 -4.65 -6.11 -9.62
N TRP A 142 -3.49 -6.33 -8.99
CA TRP A 142 -2.93 -7.67 -8.80
C TRP A 142 -3.88 -8.59 -8.02
N VAL A 143 -4.40 -8.12 -6.88
CA VAL A 143 -5.32 -8.90 -6.03
C VAL A 143 -6.65 -9.16 -6.73
N HIS A 144 -7.24 -8.18 -7.40
CA HIS A 144 -8.49 -8.39 -8.14
C HIS A 144 -8.30 -9.35 -9.31
N ASN A 145 -7.20 -9.25 -10.06
CA ASN A 145 -6.90 -10.18 -11.15
C ASN A 145 -6.82 -11.63 -10.64
N LEU A 146 -6.18 -11.83 -9.48
CA LEU A 146 -6.12 -13.14 -8.84
C LEU A 146 -7.51 -13.63 -8.42
N LEU A 147 -8.34 -12.77 -7.83
CA LEU A 147 -9.72 -13.09 -7.43
C LEU A 147 -10.57 -13.50 -8.64
N PHE A 148 -10.50 -12.78 -9.76
CA PHE A 148 -11.23 -13.18 -10.97
C PHE A 148 -10.68 -14.49 -11.56
N ALA A 149 -9.38 -14.75 -11.45
CA ALA A 149 -8.78 -16.01 -11.87
C ALA A 149 -9.24 -17.23 -11.05
N THR A 150 -9.74 -17.05 -9.81
CA THR A 150 -10.34 -18.16 -9.05
C THR A 150 -11.74 -18.55 -9.54
N GLY A 151 -12.27 -17.86 -10.56
CA GLY A 151 -13.60 -18.10 -11.10
C GLY A 151 -14.69 -17.22 -10.49
N TRP A 152 -14.33 -16.24 -9.64
CA TRP A 152 -15.31 -15.35 -9.02
C TRP A 152 -16.10 -14.55 -10.06
N ASN A 153 -17.42 -14.58 -9.93
CA ASN A 153 -18.38 -13.86 -10.76
C ASN A 153 -19.71 -13.67 -10.00
N TRP A 154 -20.66 -12.94 -10.59
CA TRP A 154 -21.97 -12.68 -9.98
C TRP A 154 -22.85 -13.92 -9.83
N ASP A 155 -22.63 -14.97 -10.62
CA ASP A 155 -23.40 -16.21 -10.57
C ASP A 155 -23.02 -17.08 -9.36
N VAL A 156 -21.76 -17.01 -8.92
CA VAL A 156 -21.25 -17.75 -7.74
C VAL A 156 -21.33 -16.93 -6.44
N PHE A 157 -21.70 -15.64 -6.53
CA PHE A 157 -21.84 -14.74 -5.39
C PHE A 157 -22.84 -15.23 -4.31
N PRO A 158 -24.03 -15.75 -4.65
CA PRO A 158 -25.03 -16.14 -3.65
C PRO A 158 -24.64 -17.38 -2.84
N THR A 159 -23.77 -18.24 -3.39
CA THR A 159 -23.48 -19.56 -2.82
C THR A 159 -22.13 -19.63 -2.14
N GLU A 160 -21.14 -18.80 -2.53
CA GLU A 160 -19.78 -19.01 -2.02
C GLU A 160 -19.14 -17.87 -1.22
N TYR A 161 -19.29 -16.55 -1.46
CA TYR A 161 -18.34 -15.62 -0.80
C TYR A 161 -18.81 -14.20 -0.50
N MET A 162 -19.23 -13.95 0.74
CA MET A 162 -19.09 -12.63 1.39
C MET A 162 -17.61 -12.18 1.45
N SER A 163 -16.66 -13.12 1.53
CA SER A 163 -15.22 -12.80 1.60
C SER A 163 -14.68 -12.09 0.36
N ALA A 164 -15.30 -12.28 -0.82
CA ALA A 164 -14.89 -11.58 -2.03
C ALA A 164 -15.26 -10.09 -1.99
N LEU A 165 -16.45 -9.73 -1.48
CA LEU A 165 -16.82 -8.33 -1.23
C LEU A 165 -15.87 -7.68 -0.22
N ILE A 166 -15.45 -8.45 0.79
CA ILE A 166 -14.45 -8.00 1.75
C ILE A 166 -13.12 -7.71 1.05
N THR A 167 -12.67 -8.55 0.11
CA THR A 167 -11.45 -8.27 -0.67
C THR A 167 -11.54 -6.95 -1.44
N PHE A 168 -12.67 -6.63 -2.06
CA PHE A 168 -12.84 -5.34 -2.75
C PHE A 168 -12.81 -4.16 -1.78
N TRP A 169 -13.48 -4.29 -0.62
CA TRP A 169 -13.47 -3.28 0.43
C TRP A 169 -12.05 -3.03 0.96
N GLU A 170 -11.35 -4.11 1.25
CA GLU A 170 -9.99 -4.12 1.77
C GLU A 170 -9.02 -3.46 0.78
N ARG A 171 -9.12 -3.78 -0.52
CA ARG A 171 -8.32 -3.13 -1.57
C ARG A 171 -8.64 -1.65 -1.74
N LEU A 172 -9.90 -1.24 -1.63
CA LEU A 172 -10.28 0.18 -1.60
C LEU A 172 -9.63 0.89 -0.41
N ALA A 173 -9.69 0.30 0.78
CA ALA A 173 -9.11 0.85 2.00
C ALA A 173 -7.57 0.94 1.90
N MET A 174 -6.92 -0.10 1.39
CA MET A 174 -5.46 -0.13 1.24
C MET A 174 -4.96 0.97 0.31
N ILE A 175 -5.62 1.24 -0.83
CA ILE A 175 -5.24 2.39 -1.68
C ILE A 175 -5.28 3.70 -0.86
N GLY A 176 -6.32 3.90 -0.06
CA GLY A 176 -6.45 5.04 0.84
C GLY A 176 -5.35 5.08 1.90
N LEU A 177 -4.99 3.92 2.47
CA LEU A 177 -3.89 3.79 3.42
C LEU A 177 -2.56 4.24 2.77
N HIS A 178 -2.19 3.67 1.62
CA HIS A 178 -0.95 4.06 0.93
C HIS A 178 -0.94 5.54 0.59
N ALA A 179 -2.07 6.08 0.10
CA ALA A 179 -2.22 7.50 -0.19
C ALA A 179 -1.97 8.35 1.05
N GLY A 180 -2.65 8.06 2.16
CA GLY A 180 -2.53 8.81 3.40
C GLY A 180 -1.15 8.72 4.05
N LEU A 181 -0.53 7.53 4.07
CA LEU A 181 0.78 7.33 4.69
C LEU A 181 1.87 8.06 3.90
N SER A 182 1.83 7.93 2.58
CA SER A 182 2.77 8.62 1.71
C SER A 182 2.52 10.13 1.70
N ALA A 183 1.26 10.58 1.84
CA ALA A 183 0.93 12.00 2.05
C ALA A 183 1.54 12.55 3.36
N LEU A 184 1.45 11.80 4.46
CA LEU A 184 2.03 12.15 5.76
C LEU A 184 3.54 12.33 5.68
N ALA A 185 4.22 11.34 5.11
CA ALA A 185 5.65 11.37 4.95
C ALA A 185 6.10 12.47 3.97
N GLY A 186 5.37 12.68 2.87
CA GLY A 186 5.63 13.75 1.90
C GLY A 186 5.46 15.15 2.51
N TRP A 187 4.41 15.37 3.31
CA TRP A 187 4.19 16.61 4.05
C TRP A 187 5.31 16.87 5.07
N GLY A 188 5.67 15.86 5.85
CA GLY A 188 6.76 15.94 6.81
C GLY A 188 8.12 16.19 6.17
N MET A 189 8.37 15.60 4.99
CA MET A 189 9.57 15.85 4.20
C MET A 189 9.68 17.31 3.78
N ALA A 190 8.60 17.88 3.24
CA ALA A 190 8.53 19.29 2.87
C ALA A 190 8.69 20.24 4.08
N LYS A 191 8.26 19.83 5.28
CA LYS A 191 8.52 20.56 6.55
C LYS A 191 9.94 20.38 7.12
N GLY A 192 10.83 19.67 6.43
CA GLY A 192 12.18 19.38 6.93
C GLY A 192 12.22 18.36 8.08
N LYS A 193 11.10 17.70 8.40
CA LYS A 193 10.94 16.71 9.48
C LYS A 193 10.89 15.29 8.93
N CYS A 194 11.68 15.01 7.89
CA CYS A 194 11.59 13.79 7.08
C CYS A 194 11.53 12.52 7.94
N TRP A 195 12.45 12.36 8.89
CA TRP A 195 12.56 11.13 9.68
C TRP A 195 11.35 10.91 10.59
N GLN A 196 10.80 11.97 11.21
CA GLN A 196 9.69 11.85 12.16
C GLN A 196 8.43 11.31 11.47
N TYR A 197 8.07 11.94 10.35
CA TYR A 197 6.86 11.59 9.62
C TYR A 197 7.03 10.33 8.78
N PHE A 198 8.25 10.05 8.31
CA PHE A 198 8.56 8.76 7.70
C PHE A 198 8.43 7.62 8.72
N THR A 199 9.00 7.75 9.91
CA THR A 199 8.87 6.72 10.96
C THR A 199 7.42 6.54 11.39
N ALA A 200 6.65 7.62 11.49
CA ALA A 200 5.21 7.54 11.75
C ALA A 200 4.48 6.78 10.63
N ALA A 201 4.73 7.11 9.37
CA ALA A 201 4.13 6.42 8.23
C ALA A 201 4.51 4.93 8.19
N ALA A 202 5.79 4.60 8.36
CA ALA A 202 6.26 3.22 8.41
C ALA A 202 5.66 2.43 9.59
N GLY A 203 5.53 3.06 10.77
CA GLY A 203 4.92 2.45 11.94
C GLY A 203 3.42 2.18 11.76
N LEU A 204 2.68 3.12 11.17
CA LEU A 204 1.26 2.93 10.86
C LEU A 204 1.06 1.87 9.76
N HIS A 205 1.97 1.79 8.78
CA HIS A 205 1.96 0.69 7.81
C HIS A 205 2.20 -0.65 8.51
N ALA A 206 3.21 -0.73 9.37
CA ALA A 206 3.49 -1.93 10.14
C ALA A 206 2.31 -2.34 11.02
N LEU A 207 1.58 -1.38 11.60
CA LEU A 207 0.33 -1.65 12.32
C LEU A 207 -0.71 -2.31 11.41
N ALA A 208 -0.92 -1.80 10.19
CA ALA A 208 -1.85 -2.43 9.24
C ALA A 208 -1.41 -3.86 8.87
N GLY A 209 -0.12 -4.07 8.58
CA GLY A 209 0.42 -5.40 8.32
C GLY A 209 0.31 -6.35 9.53
N PHE A 210 0.42 -5.81 10.75
CA PHE A 210 0.26 -6.57 11.97
C PHE A 210 -1.19 -7.05 12.16
N LEU A 211 -2.19 -6.25 11.76
CA LEU A 211 -3.59 -6.70 11.76
C LEU A 211 -3.79 -7.90 10.84
N SER A 212 -3.21 -7.88 9.63
CA SER A 212 -3.24 -9.03 8.72
C SER A 212 -2.53 -10.25 9.31
N TYR A 213 -1.44 -10.03 10.05
CA TYR A 213 -0.72 -11.09 10.74
C TYR A 213 -1.54 -11.70 11.89
N LEU A 214 -2.26 -10.89 12.67
CA LEU A 214 -3.19 -11.36 13.71
C LEU A 214 -4.37 -12.15 13.11
N LEU A 215 -4.88 -11.71 11.96
CA LEU A 215 -5.92 -12.43 11.22
C LEU A 215 -5.41 -13.80 10.76
N ALA A 216 -4.22 -13.86 10.16
CA ALA A 216 -3.61 -15.12 9.72
C ALA A 216 -3.39 -16.11 10.87
N GLY A 217 -3.11 -15.60 12.08
CA GLY A 217 -3.01 -16.41 13.29
C GLY A 217 -4.34 -16.80 13.94
N GLY A 218 -5.49 -16.39 13.37
CA GLY A 218 -6.82 -16.65 13.92
C GLY A 218 -7.14 -15.87 15.21
N VAL A 219 -6.36 -14.84 15.54
CA VAL A 219 -6.51 -14.05 16.78
C VAL A 219 -7.66 -13.06 16.67
N ILE A 220 -7.86 -12.48 15.49
CA ILE A 220 -8.96 -11.54 15.20
C ILE A 220 -9.78 -12.04 14.02
N SER A 221 -11.06 -11.66 13.98
CA SER A 221 -11.92 -11.97 12.83
C SER A 221 -11.59 -11.07 11.64
N VAL A 222 -11.95 -11.53 10.44
CA VAL A 222 -11.87 -10.72 9.21
C VAL A 222 -12.59 -9.38 9.42
N LEU A 223 -13.82 -9.40 9.96
CA LEU A 223 -14.60 -8.20 10.21
C LEU A 223 -13.85 -7.19 11.11
N LEU A 224 -13.22 -7.66 12.19
CA LEU A 224 -12.48 -6.77 13.09
C LEU A 224 -11.25 -6.16 12.40
N MET A 225 -10.52 -6.95 11.60
CA MET A 225 -9.39 -6.46 10.81
C MET A 225 -9.84 -5.36 9.82
N GLU A 226 -10.92 -5.60 9.07
CA GLU A 226 -11.46 -4.64 8.11
C GLU A 226 -11.94 -3.34 8.77
N LEU A 227 -12.63 -3.43 9.90
CA LEU A 227 -13.08 -2.25 10.64
C LEU A 227 -11.89 -1.45 11.18
N ALA A 228 -10.88 -2.13 11.74
CA ALA A 228 -9.67 -1.47 12.24
C ALA A 228 -8.90 -0.76 11.12
N LEU A 229 -8.73 -1.43 9.98
CA LEU A 229 -8.10 -0.85 8.78
C LEU A 229 -8.90 0.36 8.27
N THR A 230 -10.23 0.23 8.19
CA THR A 230 -11.12 1.31 7.76
C THR A 230 -10.99 2.53 8.66
N VAL A 231 -11.01 2.36 9.98
CA VAL A 231 -10.85 3.45 10.95
C VAL A 231 -9.49 4.12 10.78
N LEU A 232 -8.41 3.34 10.64
CA LEU A 232 -7.07 3.87 10.41
C LEU A 232 -7.01 4.73 9.15
N VAL A 233 -7.57 4.24 8.04
CA VAL A 233 -7.63 4.97 6.76
C VAL A 233 -8.44 6.25 6.88
N LEU A 234 -9.62 6.19 7.51
CA LEU A 234 -10.47 7.37 7.71
C LEU A 234 -9.78 8.44 8.54
N VAL A 235 -9.19 8.08 9.68
CA VAL A 235 -8.47 9.02 10.55
C VAL A 235 -7.32 9.67 9.79
N LEU A 236 -6.49 8.85 9.13
CA LEU A 236 -5.34 9.34 8.37
C LEU A 236 -5.76 10.26 7.23
N THR A 237 -6.84 9.90 6.53
CA THR A 237 -7.41 10.71 5.44
C THR A 237 -7.92 12.04 5.96
N VAL A 238 -8.70 12.05 7.04
CA VAL A 238 -9.25 13.28 7.64
C VAL A 238 -8.12 14.21 8.06
N VAL A 239 -7.12 13.70 8.78
CA VAL A 239 -5.95 14.48 9.21
C VAL A 239 -5.21 15.05 8.02
N MET A 240 -5.01 14.27 6.96
CA MET A 240 -4.21 14.72 5.82
C MET A 240 -4.96 15.71 4.92
N VAL A 241 -6.26 15.52 4.75
CA VAL A 241 -7.08 16.48 4.03
C VAL A 241 -7.22 17.79 4.81
N SER A 242 -7.29 17.75 6.15
CA SER A 242 -7.43 18.96 6.96
C SER A 242 -6.18 19.85 6.93
N VAL A 243 -4.97 19.27 6.91
CA VAL A 243 -3.71 20.04 6.84
C VAL A 243 -3.28 20.40 5.41
N ARG A 244 -4.03 19.99 4.38
CA ARG A 244 -3.73 20.29 2.96
C ARG A 244 -3.69 21.80 2.67
N GLY A 245 -4.39 22.62 3.47
CA GLY A 245 -4.42 24.07 3.32
C GLY A 245 -3.18 24.80 3.82
N GLU A 246 -2.28 24.11 4.54
CA GLU A 246 -1.07 24.70 5.09
C GLU A 246 -0.06 25.05 3.98
N LYS A 247 0.47 26.27 4.06
CA LYS A 247 1.52 26.80 3.16
C LYS A 247 2.89 26.69 3.81
#